data_AF-A0A1S2MFI0-F1
#
_entry.id   AF-A0A1S2MFI0-F1
#
_cell.length_a   1.000
_cell.length_b   1.000
_cell.length_c   1.000
_cell.angle_alpha   90.00
_cell.angle_beta   90.00
_cell.angle_gamma   90.00
#
_symmetry.space_group_name_H-M   'P 1'
#
loop_
_entity.id
_entity.type
_entity.pdbx_description
1 polymer ?
#
loop_
_entity_poly.entity_id
_entity_poly.type
_entity_poly.pdbx_seq_one_letter_code
_entity_poly.pdbx_strand_id
1 'polypeptide(L)' 'MPSNLTNQIEHKRKEMSEIIEKHGLSSTKAIRCSHSIMMCQHIDAWYSSQKETLNIQEIIFSKSA' A
#
# COMPACT_ATOMS: atom_id res chain seq x y z
N MET A 1 16.11 -7.13 11.03
CA MET A 1 15.26 -8.19 10.46
C MET A 1 14.17 -7.50 9.65
N PRO A 2 14.09 -7.66 8.32
CA PRO A 2 12.98 -7.09 7.57
C PRO A 2 11.68 -7.62 8.17
N SER A 3 10.79 -6.70 8.55
CA SER A 3 9.56 -7.02 9.25
C SER A 3 8.72 -7.99 8.40
N ASN A 4 7.95 -8.88 9.06
CA ASN A 4 7.05 -9.82 8.39
C ASN A 4 6.18 -9.14 7.30
N LEU A 5 5.80 -7.88 7.52
CA LEU A 5 5.09 -7.04 6.57
C LEU A 5 5.87 -6.75 5.27
N THR A 6 7.17 -6.48 5.36
CA THR A 6 8.03 -6.24 4.19
C THR A 6 8.07 -7.46 3.27
N ASN A 7 8.16 -8.66 3.86
CA ASN A 7 8.14 -9.92 3.10
C ASN A 7 6.77 -10.17 2.46
N GLN A 8 5.68 -9.81 3.14
CA GLN A 8 4.32 -9.92 2.57
C GLN A 8 4.09 -8.96 1.40
N ILE A 9 4.60 -7.72 1.48
CA ILE A 9 4.52 -6.75 0.38
C ILE A 9 5.29 -7.27 -0.83
N GLU A 10 6.49 -7.79 -0.62
CA GLU A 10 7.33 -8.30 -1.71
C GLU A 10 6.71 -9.54 -2.38
N HIS A 11 6.11 -10.44 -1.59
CA HIS A 11 5.34 -11.57 -2.11
C HIS A 11 4.18 -11.10 -3.01
N LYS A 12 3.38 -10.13 -2.53
CA LYS A 12 2.24 -9.60 -3.30
C LYS A 12 2.69 -8.87 -4.58
N ARG A 13 3.85 -8.20 -4.55
CA ARG A 13 4.44 -7.60 -5.76
C ARG A 13 4.80 -8.67 -6.78
N LYS A 14 5.41 -9.77 -6.35
CA LYS A 14 5.79 -10.86 -7.24
C LYS A 14 4.57 -11.56 -7.88
N GLU A 15 3.55 -11.89 -7.08
CA GLU A 15 2.30 -12.45 -7.60
C GLU A 15 1.64 -11.52 -8.64
N MET A 16 1.75 -10.21 -8.43
CA MET A 16 1.20 -9.22 -9.33
C MET A 16 1.94 -9.18 -10.67
N SER A 17 3.27 -9.22 -10.65
CA SER A 17 4.08 -9.31 -11.87
C SER A 17 3.72 -10.56 -12.67
N GLU A 18 3.53 -11.71 -12.01
CA GLU A 18 3.14 -12.97 -12.67
C GLU A 18 1.75 -12.87 -13.33
N ILE A 19 0.78 -12.22 -12.67
CA ILE A 19 -0.56 -12.00 -13.24
C ILE A 19 -0.49 -11.07 -14.46
N ILE A 20 0.31 -10.00 -14.39
CA ILE A 20 0.49 -9.05 -15.50
C ILE A 20 1.18 -9.74 -16.68
N GLU A 21 2.24 -10.49 -16.46
CA GLU A 21 2.95 -11.22 -17.51
C GLU A 21 2.04 -12.25 -18.19
N LYS A 22 1.20 -12.95 -17.40
CA LYS A 22 0.33 -14.02 -17.91
C LYS A 22 -0.92 -13.52 -18.63
N HIS A 23 -1.52 -12.41 -18.17
CA HIS A 23 -2.83 -11.96 -18.63
C HIS A 23 -2.84 -10.56 -19.24
N GLY A 24 -1.73 -9.84 -19.20
CA GLY A 24 -1.66 -8.42 -19.53
C GLY A 24 -2.40 -7.53 -18.52
N LEU A 25 -2.27 -6.21 -18.69
CA LEU A 25 -2.98 -5.21 -17.89
C LEU A 25 -4.50 -5.12 -18.16
N SER A 26 -5.06 -6.02 -18.98
CA SER A 26 -6.49 -6.08 -19.28
C SER A 26 -7.30 -6.81 -18.19
N SER A 27 -6.63 -7.58 -17.32
CA SER A 27 -7.30 -8.25 -16.21
C SER A 27 -7.76 -7.24 -15.16
N THR A 28 -9.06 -7.19 -14.87
CA THR A 28 -9.64 -6.33 -13.82
C THR A 28 -8.98 -6.56 -12.46
N LYS A 29 -8.49 -7.78 -12.20
CA LYS A 29 -7.73 -8.10 -10.98
C LYS A 29 -6.39 -7.37 -10.96
N ALA A 30 -5.67 -7.34 -12.08
CA ALA A 30 -4.41 -6.61 -12.22
C ALA A 30 -4.63 -5.11 -12.02
N ILE A 31 -5.64 -4.52 -12.67
CA ILE A 31 -5.93 -3.08 -12.51
C ILE A 31 -6.21 -2.72 -11.04
N ARG A 32 -7.06 -3.49 -10.35
CA ARG A 32 -7.37 -3.26 -8.94
C ARG A 32 -6.15 -3.40 -8.04
N CYS A 33 -5.34 -4.44 -8.24
CA CYS A 33 -4.12 -4.64 -7.46
C CYS A 33 -3.09 -3.51 -7.67
N SER A 34 -2.89 -3.06 -8.92
CA SER A 34 -2.00 -1.93 -9.22
C SER A 34 -2.49 -0.65 -8.55
N HIS A 35 -3.80 -0.39 -8.61
CA HIS A 35 -4.41 0.75 -7.95
C HIS A 35 -4.20 0.69 -6.42
N SER A 36 -4.45 -0.45 -5.78
CA SER A 36 -4.21 -0.62 -4.34
C SER A 36 -2.74 -0.42 -3.96
N ILE A 37 -1.79 -0.94 -4.74
CA ILE A 37 -0.36 -0.75 -4.48
C ILE A 37 0.04 0.73 -4.59
N MET A 38 -0.39 1.41 -5.66
CA MET A 38 -0.11 2.84 -5.84
C MET A 38 -0.69 3.68 -4.70
N MET A 39 -1.92 3.38 -4.27
CA MET A 39 -2.54 4.08 -3.14
C MET A 39 -1.75 3.87 -1.85
N CYS A 40 -1.32 2.64 -1.55
CA CYS A 40 -0.48 2.36 -0.39
C CYS A 40 0.85 3.13 -0.44
N GLN A 41 1.52 3.15 -1.60
CA GLN A 41 2.76 3.90 -1.78
C GLN A 41 2.55 5.41 -1.59
N HIS A 42 1.44 5.95 -2.08
CA HIS A 42 1.12 7.37 -1.93
C HIS A 42 0.83 7.75 -0.48
N ILE A 43 0.08 6.91 0.24
CA ILE A 43 -0.19 7.09 1.67
C ILE A 43 1.12 7.04 2.47
N ASP A 44 2.02 6.11 2.17
CA ASP A 44 3.29 5.97 2.86
C ASP A 44 4.23 7.16 2.61
N ALA A 45 4.27 7.66 1.37
CA ALA A 45 5.01 8.87 1.01
C ALA A 45 4.43 10.13 1.68
N TRP A 46 3.11 10.28 1.66
CA TRP A 46 2.42 11.38 2.33
C TRP A 46 2.69 11.36 3.84
N TYR A 47 2.51 10.20 4.49
CA TYR A 47 2.79 10.04 5.91
C TYR A 47 4.26 10.34 6.22
N SER A 48 5.20 9.81 5.43
CA SER A 48 6.63 10.07 5.62
C SER A 48 6.98 11.56 5.58
N SER A 49 6.27 12.36 4.78
CA SER A 49 6.47 13.81 4.70
C SER A 49 5.92 14.60 5.89
N GLN A 50 4.93 14.05 6.61
CA GLN A 50 4.26 14.70 7.74
C GLN A 50 4.53 14.00 9.08
N LYS A 51 5.27 12.90 9.11
CA LYS A 51 5.38 12.00 10.29
C LYS A 51 5.85 12.70 11.57
N GLU A 52 6.60 13.79 11.44
CA GLU A 52 7.14 14.55 12.57
C GLU A 52 6.12 15.52 13.18
N THR A 53 5.14 15.95 12.39
CA THR A 53 4.11 16.91 12.78
C THR A 53 2.73 16.28 12.94
N LEU A 54 2.52 15.09 12.38
CA LEU A 54 1.23 14.40 12.34
C LEU A 54 1.02 13.55 13.60
N ASN A 55 0.09 13.98 14.46
CA ASN A 55 -0.35 13.18 15.61
C ASN A 55 -1.40 12.14 15.19
N ILE A 56 -0.93 10.96 14.76
CA ILE A 56 -1.82 9.87 14.33
C ILE A 56 -2.82 9.46 15.41
N GLN A 57 -2.41 9.43 16.69
CA GLN A 57 -3.31 9.01 17.76
C GLN A 57 -4.52 9.94 17.87
N GLU A 58 -4.29 11.24 17.76
CA GLU A 58 -5.35 12.26 17.81
C GLU A 58 -6.27 12.18 16.59
N ILE A 59 -5.73 11.84 15.42
CA ILE A 59 -6.53 11.66 14.19
C ILE A 59 -7.41 10.40 14.30
N ILE A 60 -6.84 9.26 14.70
CA ILE A 60 -7.54 7.96 14.76
C ILE A 60 -8.56 7.92 15.90
N PHE A 61 -8.20 8.48 17.05
CA PHE A 61 -9.02 8.47 18.26
C PHE A 61 -9.63 9.83 18.56
N SER A 62 -9.79 10.67 17.52
CA SER A 62 -10.52 11.93 17.63
C SER A 62 -11.90 11.63 18.22
N LYS A 63 -12.04 11.89 19.53
CA LYS A 63 -13.31 11.72 20.23
C LYS A 63 -14.28 12.67 19.56
N SER A 64 -15.25 12.10 18.83
CA SER A 64 -16.45 12.82 18.47
C SER A 64 -17.02 13.40 19.76
N ALA A 65 -17.06 14.73 19.87
CA ALA A 65 -17.68 15.43 20.97
C ALA A 65 -19.19 15.16 20.98
#